data_AF-A0A920AP93-F1
#
_entry.id   AF-A0A920AP93-F1
#
_cell.length_a   1.000
_cell.length_b   1.000
_cell.length_c   1.000
_cell.angle_alpha   90.00
_cell.angle_beta   90.00
_cell.angle_gamma   90.00
#
_symmetry.space_group_name_H-M   'P 1'
#
loop_
_entity.id
_entity.type
_entity.pdbx_description
1 polymer ?
#
loop_
_entity_poly.entity_id
_entity_poly.type
_entity_poly.pdbx_seq_one_letter_code
_entity_poly.pdbx_strand_id
1 'polypeptide(L)'
;MSNQFSGTKEVAENLAFSLDNLNKYLLEKAINISLISECKQFKGGQSNPTYLLTGNGKNYVLRRKPPGKLLKSAHAVGREYRVISALKDTPVPTPKTYHLCEDPKVIGTDFYIMEYCDGVIYWDPVASEVNTERRKGIFDQLNFGISALHSQNYKKLGLEDFGKEGNYIEDKSQDGQNNILILKRKLLTQCIN
;
A
#
# COMPACT_ATOMS: atom_id res chain seq x y z
N MET A 1 2.92 15.77 17.82
CA MET A 1 2.85 14.70 16.79
C MET A 1 2.52 13.39 17.48
N SER A 2 1.47 12.67 17.07
CA SER A 2 1.23 11.32 17.61
C SER A 2 2.26 10.36 16.99
N ASN A 3 3.36 10.12 17.69
CA ASN A 3 4.41 9.19 17.27
C ASN A 3 3.98 7.71 17.38
N GLN A 4 2.73 7.45 17.76
CA GLN A 4 2.22 6.12 18.03
C GLN A 4 2.21 5.22 16.78
N PHE A 5 2.01 5.80 15.59
CA PHE A 5 1.87 5.06 14.34
C PHE A 5 2.98 5.35 13.30
N SER A 6 3.89 6.27 13.60
CA SER A 6 4.97 6.67 12.71
C SER A 6 6.27 5.89 12.97
N GLY A 7 7.01 5.64 11.90
CA GLY A 7 8.28 4.92 11.92
C GLY A 7 8.12 3.39 12.01
N THR A 8 9.24 2.73 12.29
CA THR A 8 9.34 1.28 12.35
C THR A 8 9.60 0.77 13.76
N LYS A 9 9.43 -0.53 13.95
CA LYS A 9 9.74 -1.32 15.14
C LYS A 9 10.30 -2.67 14.70
N GLU A 10 10.83 -3.42 15.66
CA GLU A 10 11.17 -4.82 15.43
C GLU A 10 9.94 -5.62 15.00
N VAL A 11 10.18 -6.58 14.10
CA VAL A 11 9.12 -7.44 13.58
C VAL A 11 8.58 -8.31 14.71
N ALA A 12 7.28 -8.23 14.96
CA ALA A 12 6.65 -9.10 15.96
C ALA A 12 6.84 -10.57 15.56
N GLU A 13 7.11 -11.44 16.53
CA GLU A 13 7.49 -12.84 16.30
C GLU A 13 6.43 -13.61 15.48
N ASN A 14 5.15 -13.42 15.81
CA ASN A 14 4.01 -14.01 15.07
C ASN A 14 3.83 -13.44 13.66
N LEU A 15 4.55 -12.38 13.33
CA LEU A 15 4.57 -11.70 12.03
C LEU A 15 5.95 -11.75 11.37
N ALA A 16 6.89 -12.54 11.88
CA ALA A 16 8.18 -12.78 11.24
C ALA A 16 8.03 -13.69 10.01
N PHE A 17 9.01 -13.62 9.11
CA PHE A 17 9.18 -14.53 7.97
C PHE A 17 10.67 -14.62 7.60
N SER A 18 11.06 -15.66 6.86
CA SER A 18 12.45 -15.88 6.46
C SER A 18 12.88 -14.86 5.39
N LEU A 19 13.85 -14.01 5.73
CA LEU A 19 14.45 -13.06 4.79
C LEU A 19 15.27 -13.78 3.70
N ASP A 20 15.91 -14.91 4.05
CA ASP A 20 16.65 -15.74 3.09
C ASP A 20 15.73 -16.33 2.02
N ASN A 21 14.54 -16.81 2.41
CA ASN A 21 13.54 -17.31 1.46
C ASN A 21 13.06 -16.21 0.53
N LEU A 22 12.81 -15.01 1.07
CA LEU A 22 12.43 -13.85 0.27
C LEU A 22 13.53 -13.50 -0.74
N ASN A 23 14.77 -13.35 -0.29
CA ASN A 23 15.91 -13.01 -1.15
C ASN A 23 16.16 -14.06 -2.24
N LYS A 24 16.12 -15.35 -1.88
CA LYS A 24 16.23 -16.45 -2.83
C LYS A 24 15.14 -16.36 -3.90
N TYR A 25 13.89 -16.16 -3.50
CA TYR A 25 12.78 -16.03 -4.43
C TYR A 25 12.92 -14.81 -5.36
N LEU A 26 13.29 -13.65 -4.83
CA LEU A 26 13.47 -12.43 -5.63
C LEU A 26 14.57 -12.61 -6.67
N LEU A 27 15.67 -13.28 -6.31
CA LEU A 27 16.76 -13.61 -7.22
C LEU A 27 16.32 -14.61 -8.30
N GLU A 28 15.66 -15.71 -7.91
CA GLU A 28 15.17 -16.74 -8.83
C GLU A 28 14.17 -16.19 -9.85
N LYS A 29 13.33 -15.24 -9.44
CA LYS A 29 12.36 -14.57 -10.31
C LYS A 29 12.94 -13.38 -11.08
N ALA A 30 14.23 -13.08 -10.91
CA ALA A 30 14.91 -11.93 -11.51
C ALA A 30 14.14 -10.60 -11.30
N ILE A 31 13.54 -10.42 -10.12
CA ILE A 31 12.82 -9.20 -9.79
C ILE A 31 13.84 -8.08 -9.58
N ASN A 32 13.59 -6.91 -10.16
CA ASN A 32 14.48 -5.75 -10.08
C ASN A 32 14.41 -5.07 -8.69
N ILE A 33 14.86 -5.80 -7.67
CA ILE A 33 14.99 -5.41 -6.27
C ILE A 33 16.37 -5.87 -5.81
N SER A 34 17.11 -5.01 -5.11
CA SER A 34 18.41 -5.35 -4.54
C SER A 34 18.28 -6.36 -3.41
N LEU A 35 19.36 -7.09 -3.10
CA LEU A 35 19.40 -8.00 -1.95
C LEU A 35 19.00 -7.25 -0.67
N ILE A 36 18.03 -7.80 0.06
CA ILE A 36 17.50 -7.20 1.27
C ILE A 36 18.34 -7.62 2.47
N SER A 37 18.89 -6.66 3.20
CA SER A 37 19.75 -6.87 4.37
C SER A 37 19.01 -6.74 5.70
N GLU A 38 17.93 -5.97 5.75
CA GLU A 38 17.13 -5.75 6.96
C GLU A 38 15.64 -5.68 6.64
N CYS A 39 14.83 -6.13 7.60
CA CYS A 39 13.37 -6.01 7.57
C CYS A 39 12.88 -5.46 8.91
N LYS A 40 12.18 -4.32 8.90
CA LYS A 40 11.53 -3.76 10.08
C LYS A 40 10.03 -3.60 9.86
N GLN A 41 9.23 -3.78 10.89
CA GLN A 41 7.77 -3.62 10.79
C GLN A 41 7.38 -2.15 10.99
N PHE A 42 6.49 -1.60 10.16
CA PHE A 42 5.92 -0.28 10.44
C PHE A 42 5.01 -0.33 11.69
N LYS A 43 4.97 0.74 12.47
CA LYS A 43 4.07 0.84 13.64
C LYS A 43 2.59 0.96 13.22
N GLY A 44 2.32 1.58 12.06
CA GLY A 44 1.01 1.60 11.41
C GLY A 44 0.68 0.30 10.64
N GLY A 45 -0.47 0.28 9.95
CA GLY A 45 -0.82 -0.83 9.03
C GLY A 45 -1.47 -2.05 9.69
N GLN A 46 -2.28 -1.86 10.72
CA GLN A 46 -2.87 -2.94 11.54
C GLN A 46 -3.68 -3.99 10.74
N SER A 47 -4.30 -3.63 9.61
CA SER A 47 -5.06 -4.60 8.80
C SER A 47 -4.16 -5.55 8.00
N ASN A 48 -3.11 -5.06 7.33
CA ASN A 48 -2.16 -5.90 6.56
C ASN A 48 -0.75 -5.55 7.03
N PRO A 49 -0.01 -6.47 7.66
CA PRO A 49 1.35 -6.24 8.09
C PRO A 49 2.18 -5.61 6.97
N THR A 50 2.82 -4.49 7.30
CA THR A 50 3.61 -3.69 6.35
C THR A 50 5.02 -3.54 6.91
N TYR A 51 6.03 -3.72 6.07
CA TYR A 51 7.44 -3.79 6.45
C TYR A 51 8.27 -2.85 5.59
N LEU A 52 9.25 -2.21 6.21
CA LEU A 52 10.37 -1.57 5.53
C LEU A 52 11.41 -2.65 5.23
N LEU A 53 11.74 -2.80 3.95
CA LEU A 53 12.84 -3.65 3.51
C LEU A 53 14.02 -2.75 3.12
N THR A 54 15.15 -2.96 3.78
CA THR A 54 16.40 -2.24 3.47
C THR A 54 17.18 -3.07 2.48
N GLY A 55 17.34 -2.57 1.25
CA GLY A 55 18.20 -3.17 0.23
C GLY A 55 19.49 -2.39 0.05
N ASN A 56 20.37 -2.88 -0.83
CA ASN A 56 21.58 -2.14 -1.17
C ASN A 56 21.22 -0.84 -1.93
N GLY A 57 21.45 0.32 -1.29
CA GLY A 57 21.25 1.65 -1.85
C GLY A 57 19.78 2.10 -2.05
N LYS A 58 18.79 1.23 -1.76
CA LYS A 58 17.37 1.54 -1.92
C LYS A 58 16.52 0.80 -0.91
N ASN A 59 15.47 1.47 -0.43
CA ASN A 59 14.46 0.90 0.45
C ASN A 59 13.18 0.54 -0.34
N TYR A 60 12.46 -0.45 0.18
CA TYR A 60 11.20 -0.93 -0.37
C TYR A 60 10.17 -1.13 0.74
N VAL A 61 8.91 -1.23 0.36
CA VAL A 61 7.82 -1.58 1.27
C VAL A 61 7.24 -2.93 0.87
N LEU A 62 7.23 -3.88 1.80
CA LEU A 62 6.51 -5.14 1.66
C LEU A 62 5.19 -5.06 2.42
N ARG A 63 4.10 -5.39 1.75
CA ARG A 63 2.76 -5.47 2.36
C ARG A 63 2.22 -6.86 2.14
N ARG A 64 1.83 -7.54 3.23
CA ARG A 64 1.37 -8.94 3.17
C ARG A 64 0.06 -9.16 3.86
N LYS A 65 -0.64 -10.22 3.43
CA LYS A 65 -1.81 -10.74 4.10
C LYS A 65 -1.42 -11.27 5.49
N PRO A 66 -2.20 -11.01 6.56
CA PRO A 66 -1.92 -11.56 7.87
C PRO A 66 -1.88 -13.10 7.84
N PRO A 67 -1.03 -13.75 8.65
CA PRO A 67 -1.06 -15.19 8.79
C PRO A 67 -2.35 -15.65 9.48
N GLY A 68 -2.76 -16.90 9.23
CA GLY A 68 -3.92 -17.55 9.86
C GLY A 68 -5.16 -17.68 8.96
N LYS A 69 -6.25 -18.20 9.54
CA LYS A 69 -7.51 -18.43 8.82
C LYS A 69 -8.28 -17.13 8.71
N LEU A 70 -8.37 -16.60 7.50
CA LEU A 70 -9.02 -15.32 7.20
C LEU A 70 -10.35 -15.52 6.46
N LEU A 71 -11.26 -14.56 6.60
CA LEU A 71 -12.49 -14.50 5.80
C LEU A 71 -12.14 -14.26 4.33
N LYS A 72 -12.90 -14.86 3.40
CA LYS A 72 -12.60 -14.88 1.95
C LYS A 72 -12.39 -13.50 1.31
N SER A 73 -13.04 -12.45 1.82
CA SER A 73 -12.92 -11.06 1.31
C SER A 73 -11.99 -10.18 2.13
N ALA A 74 -11.50 -10.65 3.28
CA ALA A 74 -10.62 -9.88 4.13
C ALA A 74 -9.18 -9.93 3.59
N HIS A 75 -8.47 -8.80 3.65
CA HIS A 75 -7.02 -8.73 3.41
C HIS A 75 -6.58 -9.08 1.98
N ALA A 76 -7.30 -8.59 0.97
CA ALA A 76 -7.00 -8.78 -0.44
C ALA A 76 -5.85 -7.88 -0.94
N VAL A 77 -4.61 -8.19 -0.54
CA VAL A 77 -3.41 -7.46 -0.98
C VAL A 77 -3.20 -7.50 -2.50
N GLY A 78 -3.62 -8.56 -3.19
CA GLY A 78 -3.60 -8.63 -4.65
C GLY A 78 -4.50 -7.58 -5.33
N ARG A 79 -5.66 -7.28 -4.73
CA ARG A 79 -6.54 -6.19 -5.20
C ARG A 79 -5.89 -4.82 -5.03
N GLU A 80 -5.21 -4.60 -3.90
CA GLU A 80 -4.44 -3.37 -3.67
C GLU A 80 -3.33 -3.22 -4.73
N TYR A 81 -2.52 -4.27 -4.95
CA TYR A 81 -1.46 -4.28 -5.97
C TYR A 81 -2.00 -4.00 -7.38
N ARG A 82 -3.12 -4.63 -7.77
CA ARG A 82 -3.71 -4.46 -9.10
C ARG A 82 -4.10 -3.01 -9.38
N VAL A 83 -4.76 -2.34 -8.44
CA VAL A 83 -5.17 -0.93 -8.63
C VAL A 83 -3.96 -0.01 -8.67
N ILE A 84 -3.00 -0.17 -7.74
CA ILE A 84 -1.80 0.68 -7.71
C ILE A 84 -1.00 0.51 -9.01
N SER A 85 -0.81 -0.73 -9.47
CA SER A 85 -0.08 -1.02 -10.71
C SER A 85 -0.77 -0.44 -11.93
N ALA A 86 -2.11 -0.50 -11.99
CA ALA A 86 -2.89 0.07 -13.09
C ALA A 86 -2.82 1.62 -13.14
N LEU A 87 -2.54 2.28 -12.02
CA LEU A 87 -2.44 3.74 -11.93
C LEU A 87 -1.04 4.28 -12.26
N LYS A 88 -0.03 3.42 -12.42
CA LYS A 88 1.39 3.79 -12.57
C LYS A 88 1.65 4.87 -13.62
N ASP A 89 1.00 4.79 -14.78
CA ASP A 89 1.22 5.71 -15.91
C ASP A 89 0.12 6.78 -16.01
N THR A 90 -0.55 7.08 -14.88
CA THR A 90 -1.59 8.09 -14.77
C THR A 90 -1.11 9.28 -13.93
N PRO A 91 -1.83 10.42 -13.92
CA PRO A 91 -1.53 11.55 -13.03
C PRO A 91 -1.76 11.26 -11.53
N VAL A 92 -2.32 10.09 -11.17
CA VAL A 92 -2.59 9.75 -9.77
C VAL A 92 -1.27 9.43 -9.06
N PRO A 93 -0.93 10.12 -7.96
CA PRO A 93 0.30 9.85 -7.23
C PRO A 93 0.20 8.48 -6.55
N THR A 94 0.99 7.52 -7.04
CA THR A 94 1.09 6.17 -6.49
C THR A 94 2.53 5.68 -6.43
N PRO A 95 2.92 4.88 -5.43
CA PRO A 95 4.25 4.27 -5.39
C PRO A 95 4.41 3.30 -6.56
N LYS A 96 5.62 3.20 -7.11
CA LYS A 96 5.92 2.14 -8.07
C LYS A 96 5.75 0.77 -7.44
N THR A 97 4.95 -0.11 -8.05
CA THR A 97 4.89 -1.53 -7.68
C THR A 97 6.02 -2.31 -8.36
N TYR A 98 6.59 -3.28 -7.65
CA TYR A 98 7.67 -4.13 -8.19
C TYR A 98 7.19 -5.54 -8.47
N HIS A 99 6.48 -6.16 -7.53
CA HIS A 99 6.11 -7.56 -7.64
C HIS A 99 4.95 -7.94 -6.73
N LEU A 100 4.09 -8.85 -7.20
CA LEU A 100 3.07 -9.54 -6.41
C LEU A 100 3.41 -11.03 -6.37
N CYS A 101 3.45 -11.61 -5.17
CA CYS A 101 3.62 -13.04 -4.96
C CYS A 101 2.40 -13.60 -4.23
N GLU A 102 1.74 -14.56 -4.87
CA GLU A 102 0.59 -15.30 -4.34
C GLU A 102 0.94 -16.75 -3.96
N ASP A 103 2.24 -17.09 -3.98
CA ASP A 103 2.71 -18.39 -3.52
C ASP A 103 3.01 -18.33 -2.01
N PRO A 104 2.18 -18.95 -1.15
CA PRO A 104 2.40 -18.93 0.30
C PRO A 104 3.66 -19.70 0.70
N LYS A 105 4.27 -20.51 -0.18
CA LYS A 105 5.53 -21.22 0.13
C LYS A 105 6.73 -20.28 0.28
N VAL A 106 6.64 -19.05 -0.21
CA VAL A 106 7.74 -18.09 -0.19
C VAL A 106 7.93 -17.49 1.21
N ILE A 107 6.91 -16.81 1.76
CA ILE A 107 6.94 -16.21 3.11
C ILE A 107 5.66 -16.43 3.93
N GLY A 108 4.91 -17.49 3.62
CA GLY A 108 3.74 -17.96 4.38
C GLY A 108 2.40 -17.38 3.91
N THR A 109 2.39 -16.20 3.30
CA THR A 109 1.17 -15.53 2.82
C THR A 109 1.43 -14.66 1.60
N ASP A 110 0.37 -14.34 0.86
CA ASP A 110 0.42 -13.40 -0.27
C ASP A 110 1.02 -12.06 0.14
N PHE A 111 1.88 -11.51 -0.70
CA PHE A 111 2.51 -10.22 -0.47
C PHE A 111 2.80 -9.50 -1.77
N TYR A 112 2.93 -8.18 -1.69
CA TYR A 112 3.52 -7.41 -2.78
C TYR A 112 4.59 -6.46 -2.25
N ILE A 113 5.51 -6.09 -3.14
CA ILE A 113 6.58 -5.12 -2.88
C ILE A 113 6.34 -3.88 -3.73
N MET A 114 6.46 -2.71 -3.09
CA MET A 114 6.35 -1.40 -3.72
C MET A 114 7.50 -0.49 -3.28
N GLU A 115 7.59 0.65 -3.92
CA GLU A 115 8.53 1.72 -3.60
C GLU A 115 8.34 2.23 -2.18
N TYR A 116 9.46 2.46 -1.49
CA TYR A 116 9.47 3.29 -0.30
C TYR A 116 9.46 4.76 -0.73
N CYS A 117 8.33 5.43 -0.50
CA CYS A 117 8.20 6.88 -0.64
C CYS A 117 8.65 7.53 0.67
N ASP A 118 9.83 8.15 0.66
CA ASP A 118 10.31 8.92 1.80
C ASP A 118 9.52 10.23 1.89
N GLY A 119 8.71 10.37 2.94
CA GLY A 119 7.76 11.46 3.10
C GLY A 119 7.09 11.49 4.47
N VAL A 120 6.22 12.48 4.68
CA VAL A 120 5.58 12.73 5.99
C VAL A 120 4.12 12.29 5.97
N ILE A 121 3.74 11.48 6.96
CA ILE A 121 2.36 11.04 7.20
C ILE A 121 1.69 12.01 8.18
N TYR A 122 0.73 12.80 7.72
CA TYR A 122 -0.11 13.65 8.56
C TYR A 122 -1.26 12.84 9.14
N TRP A 123 -1.19 12.56 10.46
CA TRP A 123 -2.21 11.77 11.17
C TRP A 123 -3.41 12.60 11.61
N ASP A 124 -3.19 13.90 11.85
CA ASP A 124 -4.27 14.83 12.07
C ASP A 124 -4.92 15.18 10.71
N PRO A 125 -6.23 14.90 10.52
CA PRO A 125 -6.92 15.22 9.27
C PRO A 125 -6.88 16.70 8.88
N VAL A 126 -6.68 17.60 9.84
CA VAL A 126 -6.55 19.04 9.56
C VAL A 126 -5.10 19.51 9.47
N ALA A 127 -4.12 18.61 9.61
CA ALA A 127 -2.69 18.90 9.63
C ALA A 127 -2.37 20.13 10.51
N SER A 128 -2.85 20.14 11.76
CA SER A 128 -2.66 21.25 12.69
C SER A 128 -1.19 21.47 13.05
N GLU A 129 -0.34 20.46 12.85
CA GLU A 129 1.10 20.47 13.12
C GLU A 129 1.92 21.33 12.15
N VAL A 130 1.34 21.82 11.04
CA VAL A 130 2.02 22.73 10.10
C VAL A 130 1.36 24.10 10.05
N ASN A 131 2.11 25.11 9.59
CA ASN A 131 1.60 26.46 9.40
C ASN A 131 0.53 26.51 8.27
N THR A 132 -0.24 27.59 8.22
CA THR A 132 -1.35 27.76 7.27
C THR A 132 -0.92 27.65 5.81
N GLU A 133 0.25 28.18 5.46
CA GLU A 133 0.76 28.16 4.08
C GLU A 133 1.09 26.73 3.63
N ARG A 134 1.84 25.97 4.43
CA ARG A 134 2.11 24.56 4.15
C ARG A 134 0.84 23.72 4.15
N ARG A 135 -0.10 24.01 5.06
CA ARG A 135 -1.40 23.33 5.11
C ARG A 135 -2.18 23.52 3.82
N LYS A 136 -2.22 24.73 3.25
CA LYS A 136 -2.85 24.97 1.96
C LYS A 136 -2.30 24.04 0.87
N GLY A 137 -0.98 23.95 0.75
CA GLY A 137 -0.33 23.05 -0.21
C GLY A 137 -0.70 21.57 0.00
N ILE A 138 -0.78 21.10 1.25
CA ILE A 138 -1.23 19.72 1.56
C ILE A 138 -2.65 19.47 1.06
N PHE A 139 -3.57 20.40 1.32
CA PHE A 139 -4.97 20.27 0.88
C PHE A 139 -5.11 20.39 -0.64
N ASP A 140 -4.31 21.24 -1.30
CA ASP A 140 -4.26 21.33 -2.76
C ASP A 140 -3.82 19.98 -3.36
N GLN A 141 -2.79 19.34 -2.81
CA GLN A 141 -2.32 18.02 -3.25
C GLN A 141 -3.33 16.89 -2.94
N LEU A 142 -4.00 16.94 -1.79
CA LEU A 142 -5.10 16.01 -1.46
C LEU A 142 -6.23 16.11 -2.49
N ASN A 143 -6.66 17.33 -2.81
CA ASN A 143 -7.71 17.59 -3.80
C ASN A 143 -7.27 17.13 -5.20
N PHE A 144 -6.03 17.42 -5.59
CA PHE A 144 -5.45 16.93 -6.83
C PHE A 144 -5.50 15.40 -6.90
N GLY A 145 -5.01 14.69 -5.89
CA GLY A 145 -4.98 13.23 -5.89
C GLY A 145 -6.37 12.59 -6.00
N ILE A 146 -7.38 13.12 -5.29
CA ILE A 146 -8.75 12.62 -5.37
C ILE A 146 -9.36 12.93 -6.75
N SER A 147 -9.19 14.15 -7.25
CA SER A 147 -9.70 14.56 -8.57
C SER A 147 -9.06 13.75 -9.70
N ALA A 148 -7.73 13.58 -9.67
CA ALA A 148 -7.00 12.76 -10.62
C ALA A 148 -7.52 11.32 -10.62
N LEU A 149 -7.72 10.73 -9.43
CA LEU A 149 -8.24 9.37 -9.30
C LEU A 149 -9.67 9.23 -9.87
N HIS A 150 -10.55 10.18 -9.56
CA HIS A 150 -11.94 10.19 -10.06
C HIS A 150 -12.05 10.43 -11.56
N SER A 151 -11.04 11.04 -12.16
CA SER A 151 -11.01 11.30 -13.60
C SER A 151 -10.50 10.10 -14.42
N GLN A 152 -10.04 9.02 -13.76
CA GLN A 152 -9.51 7.86 -14.46
C GLN A 152 -10.61 7.02 -15.12
N ASN A 153 -10.38 6.62 -16.38
CA ASN A 153 -11.22 5.63 -17.04
C ASN A 153 -10.76 4.22 -16.62
N TYR A 154 -11.36 3.69 -15.55
CA TYR A 154 -10.99 2.40 -14.99
C TYR A 154 -11.08 1.23 -15.99
N LYS A 155 -11.97 1.30 -16.99
CA LYS A 155 -12.05 0.28 -18.06
C LYS A 155 -10.80 0.31 -18.96
N LYS A 156 -10.32 1.50 -19.31
CA LYS A 156 -9.04 1.65 -20.04
C LYS A 156 -7.83 1.22 -19.21
N LEU A 157 -7.96 1.24 -17.88
CA LEU A 157 -6.95 0.73 -16.95
C LEU A 157 -7.05 -0.78 -16.70
N GLY A 158 -7.95 -1.50 -17.38
CA GLY A 158 -8.13 -2.94 -17.20
C GLY A 158 -8.70 -3.30 -15.82
N LEU A 159 -9.58 -2.46 -15.27
CA LEU A 159 -10.21 -2.63 -13.96
C LEU A 159 -11.75 -2.82 -14.06
N GLU A 160 -12.27 -3.18 -15.23
CA GLU A 160 -13.71 -3.35 -15.49
C GLU A 160 -14.37 -4.42 -14.62
N ASP A 161 -13.65 -5.47 -14.25
CA ASP A 161 -14.08 -6.57 -13.38
C ASP A 161 -13.71 -6.33 -11.90
N PHE A 162 -13.16 -5.16 -11.56
CA PHE A 162 -12.67 -4.90 -10.21
C PHE A 162 -13.79 -4.78 -9.17
N GLY A 163 -14.97 -4.32 -9.56
CA GLY A 163 -16.14 -4.14 -8.70
C GLY A 163 -17.44 -4.27 -9.49
N LYS A 164 -18.58 -4.13 -8.80
CA LYS A 164 -19.89 -4.12 -9.45
C LYS A 164 -20.21 -2.71 -9.97
N GLU A 165 -20.75 -2.60 -11.17
CA GLU A 165 -21.26 -1.34 -11.72
C GLU A 165 -22.70 -1.06 -11.25
N GLY A 166 -23.04 0.23 -11.06
CA GLY A 166 -24.41 0.68 -10.74
C GLY A 166 -24.81 0.54 -9.27
N ASN A 167 -25.92 1.19 -8.90
CA ASN A 167 -26.65 1.06 -7.62
C ASN A 167 -25.83 1.22 -6.33
N TYR A 168 -24.68 1.89 -6.36
CA TYR A 168 -23.82 2.09 -5.18
C TYR A 168 -24.56 2.78 -4.00
N ILE A 169 -25.47 3.72 -4.30
CA ILE A 169 -26.24 4.44 -3.27
C ILE A 169 -27.35 3.55 -2.66
N GLU A 170 -27.91 2.64 -3.46
CA GLU A 170 -29.03 1.77 -3.05
C GLU A 170 -28.54 0.51 -2.33
N ASP A 171 -27.35 0.03 -2.67
CA ASP A 171 -26.79 -1.22 -2.15
C ASP A 171 -25.62 -0.95 -1.18
N LYS A 172 -25.95 -0.61 0.08
CA LYS A 172 -24.97 -0.42 1.16
C LYS A 172 -24.15 -1.69 1.49
N SER A 173 -24.51 -2.86 0.95
CA SER A 173 -23.70 -4.08 1.09
C SER A 173 -22.41 -4.04 0.26
N GLN A 174 -22.29 -3.09 -0.68
CA GLN A 174 -21.13 -2.90 -1.55
C GLN A 174 -19.99 -2.09 -0.91
N ASP A 175 -20.22 -1.45 0.25
CA ASP A 175 -19.19 -0.69 0.97
C ASP A 175 -17.98 -1.55 1.39
N GLY A 176 -18.18 -2.86 1.55
CA GLY A 176 -17.10 -3.82 1.84
C GLY A 176 -16.32 -4.31 0.62
N GLN A 177 -16.76 -4.00 -0.62
CA GLN A 177 -16.18 -4.54 -1.86
C GLN A 177 -15.45 -3.48 -2.70
N ASN A 178 -15.83 -2.20 -2.57
CA ASN A 178 -15.18 -1.08 -3.24
C ASN A 178 -13.94 -0.58 -2.48
N ASN A 179 -12.89 -1.40 -2.52
CA ASN A 179 -11.55 -1.14 -1.94
C ASN A 179 -10.86 0.13 -2.44
N ILE A 180 -11.41 0.84 -3.44
CA ILE A 180 -10.89 2.15 -3.87
C ILE A 180 -11.00 3.17 -2.71
N LEU A 181 -12.01 3.09 -1.84
CA LEU A 181 -12.11 3.98 -0.67
C LEU A 181 -11.10 3.65 0.43
N ILE A 182 -10.70 2.37 0.57
CA ILE A 182 -9.63 1.95 1.50
C ILE A 182 -8.25 2.36 0.94
N LEU A 183 -8.10 2.37 -0.38
CA LEU A 183 -6.94 2.94 -1.09
C LEU A 183 -6.86 4.46 -0.87
N LYS A 184 -7.99 5.20 -0.82
CA LYS A 184 -8.00 6.65 -0.54
C LYS A 184 -7.33 7.02 0.79
N ARG A 185 -7.42 6.18 1.83
CA ARG A 185 -6.80 6.47 3.14
C ARG A 185 -5.36 5.93 3.27
N LYS A 186 -4.91 5.06 2.35
CA LYS A 186 -3.60 4.39 2.41
C LYS A 186 -2.59 4.94 1.41
N LEU A 187 -3.02 5.34 0.21
CA LEU A 187 -2.15 5.92 -0.82
C LEU A 187 -1.84 7.40 -0.55
N LEU A 188 -2.86 8.18 -0.15
CA LEU A 188 -2.72 9.63 0.01
C LEU A 188 -1.85 10.03 1.21
N THR A 189 -1.69 9.18 2.23
CA THR A 189 -0.87 9.53 3.40
C THR A 189 0.60 9.12 3.24
N GLN A 190 0.98 8.37 2.20
CA GLN A 190 2.35 7.86 2.03
C GLN A 190 3.15 8.59 0.93
N CYS A 191 2.53 9.47 0.15
CA CYS A 191 3.16 10.08 -1.02
C CYS A 191 3.08 11.62 -1.05
N ILE A 192 2.98 12.29 0.11
CA ILE A 192 3.04 13.77 0.17
C ILE A 192 4.48 14.18 0.47
N ASN A 193 5.21 14.58 -0.56
CA ASN A 193 6.42 15.41 -0.46
C ASN A 193 6.08 16.85 -0.81
#